data_AF-A0A538F7V8-F1
#
_entry.id   AF-A0A538F7V8-F1
#
_cell.length_a   1.000
_cell.length_b   1.000
_cell.length_c   1.000
_cell.angle_alpha   90.00
_cell.angle_beta   90.00
_cell.angle_gamma   90.00
#
_symmetry.space_group_name_H-M   'P 1'
#
loop_
_entity.id
_entity.type
_entity.pdbx_description
1 polymer ?
#
loop_
_entity_poly.entity_id
_entity_poly.type
_entity_poly.pdbx_seq_one_letter_code
_entity_poly.pdbx_strand_id
1 'polypeptide(L)'
;MRRGMSQVMLTSLLTAAVTVAMAGVAMAVSGGGYQPSQQDCPASADANNVDGTSPGCHNFKLNVENGRGRRYAEVGLDQLPKGSSTPGLFGVGMPGSSNFPHAGCVAVNTSGTKGGSGRGCGTNQSGAGFTAVFDTENTARNAIAPQTGAPDPGGLLASLQDCLVVYLGADDNLDAGEHDGVDGSPLTGTAHSVNGPSDGGAVTAHVTPGAATTSPSLHDPVPAAGAGEGACADGLCQEVTTQRQQAYRGNPKGKSSRDVSNYGGKKWDPYNCSSGDLKSEQACPGGMDSWRNAEAHSVYAEPGVQVYEDPDPQASPIDPLYEAGATPQPSLYPIPAAYVGTCGVVAGGGPVASAPAGTPSTNSAGQVVVSTGC
;
A
#
# COMPACT_ATOMS: atom_id res chain seq x y z
N MET A 1 1.41 -22.69 32.91
CA MET A 1 0.80 -21.47 32.31
C MET A 1 1.76 -20.26 32.30
N ARG A 2 2.16 -19.65 33.43
CA ARG A 2 2.97 -18.39 33.42
C ARG A 2 4.23 -18.38 32.52
N ARG A 3 4.96 -19.49 32.36
CA ARG A 3 6.15 -19.55 31.48
C ARG A 3 5.86 -19.44 29.98
N GLY A 4 4.67 -19.83 29.51
CA GLY A 4 4.34 -19.80 28.07
C GLY A 4 4.07 -18.38 27.56
N MET A 5 3.32 -17.58 28.31
CA MET A 5 3.02 -16.19 27.94
C MET A 5 4.27 -15.33 27.81
N SER A 6 5.24 -15.48 28.73
CA SER A 6 6.50 -14.72 28.66
C SER A 6 7.35 -15.06 27.43
N GLN A 7 7.28 -16.29 26.90
CA GLN A 7 8.00 -16.62 25.68
C GLN A 7 7.30 -16.01 24.45
N VAL A 8 5.99 -16.20 24.31
CA VAL A 8 5.21 -15.63 23.19
C VAL A 8 5.39 -14.10 23.11
N MET A 9 5.29 -13.41 24.25
CA MET A 9 5.43 -11.94 24.30
C MET A 9 6.85 -11.46 23.94
N LEU A 10 7.88 -12.25 24.27
CA LEU A 10 9.27 -11.96 23.87
C LEU A 10 9.46 -12.17 22.36
N THR A 11 8.87 -13.22 21.78
CA THR A 11 8.93 -13.46 20.33
C THR A 11 8.22 -12.34 19.57
N SER A 12 7.03 -11.91 20.00
CA SER A 12 6.29 -10.79 19.39
C SER A 12 7.09 -9.49 19.38
N LEU A 13 7.79 -9.18 20.48
CA LEU A 13 8.69 -8.01 20.58
C LEU A 13 9.92 -8.14 19.67
N LEU A 14 10.50 -9.34 19.53
CA LEU A 14 11.60 -9.57 18.61
C LEU A 14 11.16 -9.43 17.14
N THR A 15 10.01 -9.98 16.76
CA THR A 15 9.49 -9.87 15.39
C THR A 15 9.23 -8.41 15.02
N ALA A 16 8.60 -7.63 15.93
CA ALA A 16 8.37 -6.20 15.74
C ALA A 16 9.68 -5.38 15.68
N ALA A 17 10.74 -5.80 16.37
CA ALA A 17 12.05 -5.15 16.28
C ALA A 17 12.80 -5.49 14.97
N VAL A 18 12.63 -6.71 14.45
CA VAL A 18 13.25 -7.14 13.19
C VAL A 18 12.57 -6.47 11.98
N THR A 19 11.24 -6.29 11.99
CA THR A 19 10.55 -5.57 10.91
C THR A 19 10.94 -4.10 10.86
N VAL A 20 11.05 -3.43 12.02
CA VAL A 20 11.58 -2.04 12.10
C VAL A 20 13.05 -1.95 11.65
N ALA A 21 13.85 -3.00 11.84
CA ALA A 21 15.24 -3.02 11.37
C ALA A 21 15.40 -3.31 9.86
N MET A 22 14.42 -3.97 9.23
CA MET A 22 14.37 -4.17 7.78
C MET A 22 13.85 -2.93 7.04
N ALA A 23 12.91 -2.18 7.64
CA ALA A 23 12.35 -0.92 7.12
C ALA A 23 13.34 0.27 7.06
N GLY A 24 14.65 0.01 7.14
CA GLY A 24 15.72 1.01 7.10
C GLY A 24 16.18 1.41 5.69
N VAL A 25 15.56 0.88 4.64
CA VAL A 25 15.82 1.25 3.25
C VAL A 25 14.60 2.01 2.74
N ALA A 26 14.76 3.30 2.47
CA ALA A 26 13.67 4.14 1.95
C ALA A 26 13.34 3.73 0.51
N MET A 27 12.09 3.30 0.32
CA MET A 27 11.40 3.19 -0.96
C MET A 27 10.03 3.83 -0.71
N ALA A 28 9.50 4.61 -1.66
CA ALA A 28 8.05 4.74 -1.81
C ALA A 28 7.53 3.38 -2.30
N VAL A 29 6.26 3.10 -2.04
CA VAL A 29 5.78 1.71 -1.91
C VAL A 29 4.52 1.57 -2.84
N SER A 30 3.71 0.49 -2.89
CA SER A 30 2.28 0.49 -3.36
C SER A 30 1.65 -0.90 -3.17
N GLY A 31 2.40 -1.95 -3.51
CA GLY A 31 2.14 -3.33 -3.06
C GLY A 31 2.22 -3.53 -1.54
N GLY A 32 2.37 -4.78 -1.11
CA GLY A 32 2.60 -5.13 0.30
C GLY A 32 1.40 -4.92 1.24
N GLY A 33 0.24 -4.51 0.70
CA GLY A 33 -1.03 -4.36 1.43
C GLY A 33 -1.42 -2.91 1.77
N TYR A 34 -0.95 -1.92 1.01
CA TYR A 34 -1.36 -0.52 1.15
C TYR A 34 -2.87 -0.30 1.03
N GLN A 35 -3.37 0.64 1.82
CA GLN A 35 -4.75 1.13 1.74
C GLN A 35 -4.78 2.60 2.19
N PRO A 36 -5.40 3.53 1.43
CA PRO A 36 -5.56 4.93 1.88
C PRO A 36 -6.28 5.04 3.24
N SER A 37 -7.16 4.10 3.56
CA SER A 37 -7.82 3.99 4.87
C SER A 37 -6.86 3.76 6.04
N GLN A 38 -5.68 3.16 5.80
CA GLN A 38 -4.63 3.02 6.80
C GLN A 38 -3.87 4.34 7.01
N GLN A 39 -3.75 5.15 5.97
CA GLN A 39 -3.20 6.51 6.00
C GLN A 39 -4.16 7.55 6.62
N ASP A 40 -5.41 7.15 6.93
CA ASP A 40 -6.56 8.04 7.25
C ASP A 40 -7.01 8.94 6.09
N CYS A 41 -6.62 8.59 4.86
CA CYS A 41 -6.93 9.34 3.65
C CYS A 41 -8.24 8.84 2.99
N PRO A 42 -9.08 9.71 2.42
CA PRO A 42 -10.05 9.30 1.41
C PRO A 42 -9.32 8.75 0.18
N ALA A 43 -9.95 7.84 -0.55
CA ALA A 43 -9.36 7.22 -1.75
C ALA A 43 -9.11 8.18 -2.94
N SER A 44 -9.50 9.45 -2.80
CA SER A 44 -9.27 10.55 -3.76
C SER A 44 -8.43 11.68 -3.14
N ALA A 45 -7.64 11.38 -2.11
CA ALA A 45 -6.86 12.41 -1.39
C ALA A 45 -5.77 13.02 -2.28
N ASP A 46 -5.22 12.22 -3.18
CA ASP A 46 -4.05 12.48 -4.02
C ASP A 46 -4.44 12.53 -5.51
N ALA A 47 -5.70 12.86 -5.79
CA ALA A 47 -6.24 12.96 -7.13
C ALA A 47 -5.58 14.11 -7.93
N ASN A 48 -5.24 13.88 -9.20
CA ASN A 48 -4.41 14.81 -9.98
C ASN A 48 -4.97 16.26 -10.13
N ASN A 49 -6.28 16.43 -9.93
CA ASN A 49 -6.99 17.70 -9.98
C ASN A 49 -7.16 18.39 -8.60
N VAL A 50 -6.58 17.82 -7.53
CA VAL A 50 -6.60 18.36 -6.17
C VAL A 50 -5.26 19.04 -5.87
N ASP A 51 -5.27 20.37 -5.76
CA ASP A 51 -4.07 21.12 -5.31
C ASP A 51 -3.91 21.14 -3.78
N GLY A 52 -4.98 20.75 -3.06
CA GLY A 52 -5.11 20.89 -1.61
C GLY A 52 -4.68 19.65 -0.83
N THR A 53 -5.16 19.54 0.40
CA THR A 53 -4.92 18.37 1.25
C THR A 53 -6.18 17.98 2.03
N SER A 54 -6.37 16.69 2.26
CA SER A 54 -7.50 16.07 2.94
C SER A 54 -7.31 16.09 4.46
N PRO A 55 -8.21 16.71 5.26
CA PRO A 55 -8.03 16.83 6.71
C PRO A 55 -7.78 15.50 7.42
N GLY A 56 -6.57 15.32 7.96
CA GLY A 56 -6.20 14.15 8.74
C GLY A 56 -5.69 12.94 7.93
N CYS A 57 -5.45 13.11 6.63
CA CYS A 57 -4.69 12.20 5.78
C CYS A 57 -3.18 12.29 6.11
N HIS A 58 -2.43 11.20 5.97
CA HIS A 58 -1.00 11.15 6.29
C HIS A 58 -0.20 10.42 5.20
N ASN A 59 0.75 11.10 4.55
CA ASN A 59 1.61 10.49 3.51
C ASN A 59 2.53 9.41 4.08
N PHE A 60 2.76 9.42 5.39
CA PHE A 60 3.44 8.34 6.08
C PHE A 60 2.68 7.97 7.34
N LYS A 61 2.47 6.66 7.56
CA LYS A 61 1.77 6.16 8.74
C LYS A 61 2.45 4.93 9.32
N LEU A 62 2.63 4.90 10.63
CA LEU A 62 2.84 3.66 11.38
C LEU A 62 1.58 3.41 12.21
N ASN A 63 0.95 2.25 12.06
CA ASN A 63 -0.17 1.80 12.89
C ASN A 63 0.21 0.51 13.64
N VAL A 64 -0.15 0.43 14.91
CA VAL A 64 -0.16 -0.80 15.71
C VAL A 64 -1.60 -1.08 16.11
N GLU A 65 -2.19 -2.13 15.55
CA GLU A 65 -3.63 -2.41 15.67
C GLU A 65 -3.93 -3.90 15.90
N ASN A 66 -5.19 -4.22 16.14
CA ASN A 66 -5.64 -5.61 16.08
C ASN A 66 -6.20 -5.97 14.69
N GLY A 67 -6.39 -7.27 14.43
CA GLY A 67 -7.07 -7.77 13.22
C GLY A 67 -8.55 -7.37 13.04
N ARG A 68 -9.05 -6.39 13.81
CA ARG A 68 -10.36 -5.73 13.63
C ARG A 68 -10.22 -4.23 13.33
N GLY A 69 -9.01 -3.73 13.03
CA GLY A 69 -8.74 -2.32 12.73
C GLY A 69 -8.74 -1.38 13.95
N ARG A 70 -8.67 -1.91 15.19
CA ARG A 70 -8.57 -1.07 16.40
C ARG A 70 -7.10 -0.72 16.65
N ARG A 71 -6.70 0.47 16.18
CA ARG A 71 -5.37 1.06 16.44
C ARG A 71 -5.17 1.41 17.90
N TYR A 72 -4.02 1.05 18.45
CA TYR A 72 -3.59 1.26 19.84
C TYR A 72 -2.42 2.23 19.95
N ALA A 73 -1.53 2.22 18.95
CA ALA A 73 -0.53 3.23 18.73
C ALA A 73 -0.54 3.62 17.25
N GLU A 74 -0.29 4.89 16.97
CA GLU A 74 -0.11 5.40 15.61
C GLU A 74 0.91 6.54 15.58
N VAL A 75 1.61 6.68 14.46
CA VAL A 75 2.45 7.83 14.09
C VAL A 75 2.02 8.24 12.68
N GLY A 76 1.98 9.54 12.41
CA GLY A 76 1.65 10.08 11.08
C GLY A 76 2.52 11.26 10.70
N LEU A 77 2.88 11.37 9.42
CA LEU A 77 3.34 12.61 8.78
C LEU A 77 2.21 13.12 7.90
N ASP A 78 1.82 14.37 8.10
CA ASP A 78 0.62 14.96 7.53
C ASP A 78 0.74 15.18 6.00
N GLN A 79 -0.38 15.07 5.26
CA GLN A 79 -0.39 15.12 3.79
C GLN A 79 0.20 16.43 3.22
N LEU A 80 1.01 16.34 2.17
CA LEU A 80 1.54 17.49 1.43
C LEU A 80 0.56 17.97 0.33
N PRO A 81 0.44 19.29 0.09
CA PRO A 81 -0.30 19.83 -1.07
C PRO A 81 0.43 19.52 -2.38
N LYS A 82 -0.29 19.51 -3.51
CA LYS A 82 0.31 19.19 -4.81
C LYS A 82 1.51 20.09 -5.14
N GLY A 83 2.60 19.49 -5.63
CA GLY A 83 3.82 20.20 -6.01
C GLY A 83 4.63 20.78 -4.84
N SER A 84 4.35 20.36 -3.61
CA SER A 84 5.03 20.81 -2.40
C SER A 84 6.09 19.83 -1.92
N SER A 85 7.33 20.28 -1.74
CA SER A 85 8.37 19.52 -1.05
C SER A 85 8.77 20.15 0.28
N THR A 86 9.20 19.31 1.23
CA THR A 86 9.88 19.74 2.46
C THR A 86 11.20 18.98 2.62
N PRO A 87 12.26 19.58 3.21
CA PRO A 87 13.56 18.91 3.29
C PRO A 87 13.56 17.73 4.26
N GLY A 88 13.84 16.52 3.77
CA GLY A 88 13.98 15.32 4.59
C GLY A 88 14.08 14.03 3.78
N LEU A 89 14.25 12.89 4.46
CA LEU A 89 14.22 11.55 3.85
C LEU A 89 12.78 11.06 3.55
N PHE A 90 11.77 11.71 4.15
CA PHE A 90 10.35 11.39 4.05
C PHE A 90 9.57 12.71 4.19
N GLY A 91 9.38 13.48 3.10
CA GLY A 91 8.83 14.85 3.12
C GLY A 91 7.87 15.15 4.28
N VAL A 92 8.38 15.81 5.33
CA VAL A 92 7.61 16.07 6.55
C VAL A 92 6.46 17.02 6.26
N GLY A 93 5.25 16.69 6.73
CA GLY A 93 4.02 17.42 6.40
C GLY A 93 4.14 18.93 6.62
N MET A 94 3.48 19.74 5.78
CA MET A 94 3.69 21.19 5.79
C MET A 94 2.83 21.90 6.86
N PRO A 95 3.42 22.52 7.90
CA PRO A 95 2.67 22.86 9.11
C PRO A 95 2.04 24.25 9.10
N GLY A 96 0.76 24.33 9.48
CA GLY A 96 0.04 25.59 9.69
C GLY A 96 -1.04 25.89 8.66
N SER A 97 -1.50 24.88 7.92
CA SER A 97 -2.78 24.94 7.21
C SER A 97 -3.95 24.70 8.18
N SER A 98 -5.19 24.92 7.73
CA SER A 98 -6.38 24.59 8.53
C SER A 98 -6.59 23.09 8.71
N ASN A 99 -6.07 22.29 7.79
CA ASN A 99 -6.25 20.85 7.70
C ASN A 99 -5.13 20.12 8.45
N PHE A 100 -3.94 20.75 8.48
CA PHE A 100 -2.73 20.31 9.15
C PHE A 100 -2.09 21.49 9.89
N PRO A 101 -2.50 21.73 11.15
CA PRO A 101 -1.88 22.75 12.00
C PRO A 101 -0.43 22.41 12.39
N HIS A 102 -0.05 21.14 12.23
CA HIS A 102 1.25 20.57 12.54
C HIS A 102 1.82 19.81 11.31
N ALA A 103 3.05 19.29 11.42
CA ALA A 103 3.72 18.49 10.39
C ALA A 103 3.48 16.98 10.56
N GLY A 104 3.09 16.56 11.75
CA GLY A 104 2.81 15.17 12.07
C GLY A 104 2.43 14.96 13.54
N CYS A 105 2.16 13.70 13.86
CA CYS A 105 1.54 13.31 15.11
C CYS A 105 1.96 11.92 15.62
N VAL A 106 1.68 11.70 16.90
CA VAL A 106 1.74 10.39 17.57
C VAL A 106 0.51 10.25 18.45
N ALA A 107 -0.11 9.08 18.50
CA ALA A 107 -1.12 8.75 19.51
C ALA A 107 -0.90 7.35 20.07
N VAL A 108 -1.10 7.18 21.37
CA VAL A 108 -1.13 5.88 22.05
C VAL A 108 -2.30 5.87 23.02
N ASN A 109 -3.15 4.85 22.99
CA ASN A 109 -4.27 4.72 23.92
C ASN A 109 -4.68 3.25 24.15
N THR A 110 -4.81 2.83 25.41
CA THR A 110 -5.20 1.45 25.79
C THR A 110 -6.61 1.03 25.33
N SER A 111 -7.53 1.97 25.14
CA SER A 111 -8.85 1.77 24.54
C SER A 111 -8.88 2.03 23.02
N GLY A 112 -7.71 2.20 22.41
CA GLY A 112 -7.51 2.50 21.00
C GLY A 112 -7.66 3.99 20.67
N THR A 113 -6.95 4.45 19.64
CA THR A 113 -6.77 5.87 19.30
C THR A 113 -7.93 6.45 18.49
N LYS A 114 -8.56 5.62 17.65
CA LYS A 114 -9.61 5.94 16.65
C LYS A 114 -9.14 6.55 15.31
N GLY A 115 -7.84 6.67 15.07
CA GLY A 115 -7.29 7.18 13.79
C GLY A 115 -7.41 8.70 13.62
N GLY A 116 -6.89 9.20 12.50
CA GLY A 116 -6.77 10.62 12.16
C GLY A 116 -8.05 11.43 12.33
N SER A 117 -7.90 12.65 12.86
CA SER A 117 -9.03 13.50 13.29
C SER A 117 -9.12 14.86 12.58
N GLY A 118 -8.29 15.10 11.55
CA GLY A 118 -8.14 16.42 10.92
C GLY A 118 -7.42 17.45 11.81
N ARG A 119 -6.83 17.02 12.93
CA ARG A 119 -6.03 17.83 13.87
C ARG A 119 -4.81 17.04 14.38
N GLY A 120 -4.36 16.08 13.57
CA GLY A 120 -3.43 15.01 13.94
C GLY A 120 -4.14 13.70 14.31
N CYS A 121 -3.33 12.79 14.85
CA CYS A 121 -3.63 11.41 15.21
C CYS A 121 -4.79 11.28 16.23
N GLY A 122 -5.33 10.07 16.36
CA GLY A 122 -6.59 9.84 17.06
C GLY A 122 -6.63 10.21 18.53
N THR A 123 -7.80 10.68 18.96
CA THR A 123 -8.10 11.02 20.36
C THR A 123 -9.22 10.15 20.91
N ASN A 124 -8.99 9.57 22.09
CA ASN A 124 -9.99 8.78 22.79
C ASN A 124 -10.03 9.15 24.27
N GLN A 125 -11.19 9.66 24.71
CA GLN A 125 -11.45 10.05 26.09
C GLN A 125 -11.59 8.84 27.04
N SER A 126 -11.78 7.65 26.49
CA SER A 126 -11.65 6.37 27.20
C SER A 126 -10.22 5.84 27.06
N GLY A 127 -9.73 5.12 28.06
CA GLY A 127 -8.37 4.58 28.06
C GLY A 127 -7.32 5.59 28.53
N ALA A 128 -6.21 5.05 29.04
CA ALA A 128 -5.02 5.82 29.36
C ALA A 128 -4.03 5.82 28.18
N GLY A 129 -3.27 6.91 28.05
CA GLY A 129 -2.24 7.07 27.03
C GLY A 129 -1.81 8.53 26.83
N PHE A 130 -1.39 8.89 25.62
CA PHE A 130 -1.04 10.25 25.26
C PHE A 130 -1.26 10.50 23.76
N THR A 131 -1.40 11.75 23.38
CA THR A 131 -1.18 12.22 22.01
C THR A 131 -0.03 13.22 22.00
N ALA A 132 0.69 13.28 20.89
CA ALA A 132 1.69 14.29 20.62
C ALA A 132 1.53 14.82 19.19
N VAL A 133 1.91 16.07 18.99
CA VAL A 133 1.99 16.73 17.68
C VAL A 133 3.35 17.42 17.59
N PHE A 134 3.92 17.42 16.39
CA PHE A 134 5.25 17.96 16.17
C PHE A 134 5.38 18.73 14.86
N ASP A 135 6.30 19.69 14.89
CA ASP A 135 6.66 20.60 13.82
C ASP A 135 8.19 20.66 13.76
N THR A 136 8.74 20.25 12.62
CA THR A 136 10.19 20.28 12.35
C THR A 136 10.71 21.70 12.18
N GLU A 137 9.93 22.55 11.50
CA GLU A 137 10.28 23.95 11.23
C GLU A 137 9.96 24.90 12.38
N ASN A 138 8.99 24.56 13.24
CA ASN A 138 8.54 25.42 14.34
C ASN A 138 8.26 24.63 15.62
N THR A 139 9.33 24.14 16.25
CA THR A 139 9.27 23.31 17.45
C THR A 139 8.54 23.93 18.66
N ALA A 140 8.26 25.23 18.66
CA ALA A 140 7.46 25.89 19.69
C ALA A 140 5.97 25.51 19.63
N ARG A 141 5.51 24.89 18.54
CA ARG A 141 4.18 24.32 18.38
C ARG A 141 4.07 22.86 18.86
N ASN A 142 5.20 22.20 19.14
CA ASN A 142 5.22 20.82 19.61
C ASN A 142 4.48 20.70 20.95
N ALA A 143 3.56 19.75 21.05
CA ALA A 143 2.77 19.54 22.25
C ALA A 143 2.59 18.05 22.56
N ILE A 144 2.48 17.72 23.84
CA ILE A 144 2.12 16.39 24.33
C ILE A 144 0.92 16.56 25.27
N ALA A 145 -0.17 15.84 24.99
CA ALA A 145 -1.39 15.85 25.78
C ALA A 145 -1.66 14.46 26.37
N PRO A 146 -1.70 14.30 27.71
CA PRO A 146 -2.03 13.01 28.32
C PRO A 146 -3.51 12.69 28.12
N GLN A 147 -3.81 11.42 27.79
CA GLN A 147 -5.16 10.89 27.74
C GLN A 147 -5.44 10.18 29.07
N THR A 148 -6.36 10.73 29.86
CA THR A 148 -6.54 10.42 31.29
C THR A 148 -7.77 9.55 31.61
N GLY A 149 -8.30 8.83 30.62
CA GLY A 149 -9.39 7.87 30.81
C GLY A 149 -8.96 6.65 31.63
N ALA A 150 -9.93 5.91 32.15
CA ALA A 150 -9.66 4.65 32.84
C ALA A 150 -8.95 3.65 31.89
N PRO A 151 -7.80 3.06 32.27
CA PRO A 151 -7.11 2.09 31.43
C PRO A 151 -7.97 0.86 31.12
N ASP A 152 -7.90 0.35 29.89
CA ASP A 152 -8.55 -0.90 29.47
C ASP A 152 -7.53 -2.00 29.13
N PRO A 153 -6.75 -2.51 30.09
CA PRO A 153 -5.77 -3.56 29.83
C PRO A 153 -6.44 -4.90 29.47
N GLY A 154 -7.68 -5.12 29.92
CA GLY A 154 -8.45 -6.33 29.61
C GLY A 154 -8.88 -6.37 28.15
N GLY A 155 -9.50 -5.30 27.67
CA GLY A 155 -9.89 -5.14 26.27
C GLY A 155 -8.70 -5.07 25.32
N LEU A 156 -7.59 -4.44 25.73
CA LEU A 156 -6.31 -4.48 25.00
C LEU A 156 -5.80 -5.92 24.86
N LEU A 157 -5.65 -6.66 25.97
CA LEU A 157 -5.12 -8.03 25.94
C LEU A 157 -6.03 -8.99 25.15
N ALA A 158 -7.35 -8.88 25.29
CA ALA A 158 -8.29 -9.69 24.52
C ALA A 158 -8.21 -9.38 23.00
N SER A 159 -8.05 -8.11 22.64
CA SER A 159 -7.93 -7.68 21.25
C SER A 159 -6.61 -8.12 20.60
N LEU A 160 -5.51 -8.12 21.36
CA LEU A 160 -4.21 -8.63 20.93
C LEU A 160 -4.14 -10.17 20.81
N GLN A 161 -5.12 -10.89 21.39
CA GLN A 161 -5.25 -12.34 21.23
C GLN A 161 -5.94 -12.75 19.92
N ASP A 162 -6.75 -11.87 19.31
CA ASP A 162 -7.34 -12.12 17.99
C ASP A 162 -6.23 -12.17 16.93
N CYS A 163 -5.57 -11.02 16.73
CA CYS A 163 -4.41 -10.82 15.85
C CYS A 163 -3.80 -9.46 16.21
N LEU A 164 -2.47 -9.36 16.24
CA LEU A 164 -1.72 -8.10 16.33
C LEU A 164 -1.18 -7.78 14.93
N VAL A 165 -1.41 -6.55 14.45
CA VAL A 165 -0.91 -6.03 13.18
C VAL A 165 -0.01 -4.82 13.46
N VAL A 166 1.12 -4.77 12.78
CA VAL A 166 1.97 -3.59 12.60
C VAL A 166 1.94 -3.26 11.11
N TYR A 167 1.54 -2.04 10.79
CA TYR A 167 1.48 -1.50 9.44
C TYR A 167 2.38 -0.28 9.37
N LEU A 168 3.17 -0.17 8.31
CA LEU A 168 3.99 0.98 7.98
C LEU A 168 3.68 1.36 6.52
N GLY A 169 2.89 2.41 6.31
CA GLY A 169 2.49 2.88 5.00
C GLY A 169 3.24 4.13 4.58
N ALA A 170 3.63 4.19 3.32
CA ALA A 170 4.11 5.38 2.63
C ALA A 170 3.13 5.76 1.52
N ASP A 171 3.37 6.93 0.95
CA ASP A 171 2.61 7.55 -0.13
C ASP A 171 3.64 8.28 -1.00
N ASP A 172 3.56 8.19 -2.33
CA ASP A 172 4.45 8.88 -3.27
C ASP A 172 4.39 10.40 -3.13
N ASN A 173 3.28 10.93 -2.62
CA ASN A 173 3.12 12.32 -2.17
C ASN A 173 4.16 12.75 -1.09
N LEU A 174 5.03 11.85 -0.60
CA LEU A 174 6.26 12.17 0.15
C LEU A 174 7.39 12.78 -0.71
N ASP A 175 7.44 12.51 -2.02
CA ASP A 175 8.33 13.20 -2.96
C ASP A 175 7.55 14.28 -3.72
N ALA A 176 8.11 15.50 -3.72
CA ALA A 176 7.58 16.69 -4.38
C ALA A 176 6.08 17.04 -4.21
N GLY A 177 5.33 16.35 -3.36
CA GLY A 177 3.88 16.50 -3.27
C GLY A 177 3.18 15.95 -4.52
N GLU A 178 3.56 14.75 -4.98
CA GLU A 178 2.89 14.06 -6.08
C GLU A 178 1.41 13.83 -5.73
N HIS A 179 0.53 14.20 -6.66
CA HIS A 179 -0.90 13.89 -6.63
C HIS A 179 -1.21 13.39 -8.03
N ASP A 180 -1.18 12.08 -8.21
CA ASP A 180 -1.26 11.41 -9.51
C ASP A 180 -2.47 10.46 -9.64
N GLY A 181 -3.26 10.30 -8.56
CA GLY A 181 -4.44 9.44 -8.55
C GLY A 181 -5.58 10.00 -9.40
N VAL A 182 -6.62 9.20 -9.65
CA VAL A 182 -7.71 9.64 -10.54
C VAL A 182 -8.58 10.75 -10.01
N ASP A 183 -9.03 11.59 -10.95
CA ASP A 183 -9.89 12.74 -10.74
C ASP A 183 -11.33 12.41 -10.28
N GLY A 184 -11.73 11.13 -10.36
CA GLY A 184 -13.06 10.62 -10.00
C GLY A 184 -14.21 11.11 -10.88
N SER A 185 -13.91 11.68 -12.04
CA SER A 185 -14.88 12.34 -12.92
C SER A 185 -15.61 11.38 -13.87
N PRO A 186 -16.93 11.58 -14.08
CA PRO A 186 -17.66 10.93 -15.17
C PRO A 186 -17.22 11.36 -16.58
N LEU A 187 -16.42 12.43 -16.73
CA LEU A 187 -15.98 12.95 -18.04
C LEU A 187 -14.76 12.19 -18.59
N THR A 188 -13.85 11.81 -17.70
CA THR A 188 -12.66 10.97 -17.93
C THR A 188 -13.01 9.48 -17.82
N GLY A 189 -14.11 9.16 -17.15
CA GLY A 189 -14.57 7.79 -16.93
C GLY A 189 -13.76 7.11 -15.84
N THR A 190 -13.51 7.82 -14.74
CA THR A 190 -12.72 7.38 -13.57
C THR A 190 -13.57 7.30 -12.29
N ALA A 191 -14.87 7.60 -12.39
CA ALA A 191 -15.81 7.70 -11.26
C ALA A 191 -15.96 6.40 -10.43
N HIS A 192 -15.48 5.28 -10.95
CA HIS A 192 -15.40 4.00 -10.25
C HIS A 192 -13.97 3.42 -10.16
N SER A 193 -12.95 4.16 -10.58
CA SER A 193 -11.52 3.79 -10.44
C SER A 193 -10.93 4.20 -9.10
N VAL A 194 -11.29 5.38 -8.58
CA VAL A 194 -10.83 5.97 -7.30
C VAL A 194 -10.59 4.92 -6.20
N ASN A 195 -9.32 4.72 -5.82
CA ASN A 195 -8.91 3.78 -4.78
C ASN A 195 -7.58 4.11 -4.05
N GLY A 196 -6.89 5.20 -4.39
CA GLY A 196 -5.62 5.66 -3.81
C GLY A 196 -4.83 6.50 -4.81
N PRO A 197 -3.60 6.92 -4.46
CA PRO A 197 -2.56 7.22 -5.45
C PRO A 197 -2.21 5.98 -6.28
N SER A 198 -1.50 6.16 -7.40
CA SER A 198 -0.89 5.03 -8.11
C SER A 198 0.21 4.37 -7.26
N ASP A 199 1.04 5.20 -6.61
CA ASP A 199 2.40 4.82 -6.20
C ASP A 199 2.60 4.85 -4.66
N GLY A 200 1.61 4.34 -3.90
CA GLY A 200 1.49 4.51 -2.43
C GLY A 200 2.35 3.63 -1.49
N GLY A 201 1.73 2.64 -0.83
CA GLY A 201 2.41 1.41 -0.34
C GLY A 201 2.58 1.08 1.14
N ALA A 202 2.81 -0.22 1.46
CA ALA A 202 3.04 -0.67 2.83
C ALA A 202 4.11 -1.77 3.05
N VAL A 203 4.72 -1.72 4.24
CA VAL A 203 5.26 -2.87 4.97
C VAL A 203 4.23 -3.30 6.02
N THR A 204 3.86 -4.57 6.04
CA THR A 204 2.93 -5.17 6.99
C THR A 204 3.58 -6.33 7.73
N ALA A 205 3.25 -6.47 9.01
CA ALA A 205 3.63 -7.62 9.81
C ALA A 205 2.53 -7.93 10.81
N HIS A 206 2.16 -9.20 10.96
CA HIS A 206 1.10 -9.58 11.87
C HIS A 206 1.35 -10.94 12.51
N VAL A 207 0.72 -11.15 13.66
CA VAL A 207 0.73 -12.41 14.41
C VAL A 207 -0.69 -12.72 14.83
N THR A 208 -1.17 -13.92 14.49
CA THR A 208 -2.50 -14.44 14.77
C THR A 208 -2.37 -15.66 15.70
N PRO A 209 -2.32 -15.48 17.03
CA PRO A 209 -2.01 -16.57 17.96
C PRO A 209 -2.98 -17.76 17.87
N GLY A 210 -4.26 -17.49 17.55
CA GLY A 210 -5.27 -18.52 17.35
C GLY A 210 -5.08 -19.40 16.11
N ALA A 211 -4.29 -18.96 15.13
CA ALA A 211 -4.04 -19.70 13.89
C ALA A 211 -2.81 -20.63 13.97
N ALA A 212 -2.15 -20.74 15.14
CA ALA A 212 -1.01 -21.65 15.35
C ALA A 212 -1.34 -23.15 15.17
N THR A 213 -2.62 -23.52 15.11
CA THR A 213 -3.09 -24.89 14.81
C THR A 213 -3.71 -25.04 13.43
N THR A 214 -3.73 -23.98 12.61
CA THR A 214 -4.22 -24.02 11.23
C THR A 214 -3.19 -24.73 10.34
N SER A 215 -3.65 -25.62 9.46
CA SER A 215 -2.78 -26.29 8.49
C SER A 215 -2.21 -25.28 7.48
N PRO A 216 -0.89 -25.23 7.26
CA PRO A 216 -0.28 -24.46 6.17
C PRO A 216 -0.81 -24.85 4.78
N SER A 217 -0.75 -23.89 3.86
CA SER A 217 -1.06 -24.05 2.44
C SER A 217 -0.01 -23.35 1.57
N LEU A 218 -0.10 -23.48 0.24
CA LEU A 218 0.80 -22.74 -0.66
C LEU A 218 0.54 -21.22 -0.61
N HIS A 219 -0.70 -20.79 -0.39
CA HIS A 219 -1.07 -19.37 -0.27
C HIS A 219 -0.86 -18.79 1.13
N ASP A 220 -0.73 -19.65 2.14
CA ASP A 220 -0.51 -19.27 3.55
C ASP A 220 0.35 -20.36 4.23
N PRO A 221 1.70 -20.29 4.09
CA PRO A 221 2.62 -21.28 4.61
C PRO A 221 2.85 -21.15 6.13
N VAL A 222 2.49 -20.00 6.73
CA VAL A 222 2.66 -19.72 8.16
C VAL A 222 1.42 -19.00 8.71
N PRO A 223 0.27 -19.70 8.87
CA PRO A 223 -0.99 -19.06 9.27
C PRO A 223 -0.95 -18.30 10.61
N ALA A 224 0.02 -18.63 11.46
CA ALA A 224 0.22 -18.01 12.77
C ALA A 224 0.83 -16.60 12.72
N ALA A 225 1.55 -16.26 11.65
CA ALA A 225 2.23 -14.97 11.50
C ALA A 225 2.69 -14.77 10.05
N GLY A 226 2.49 -13.58 9.51
CA GLY A 226 2.99 -13.22 8.20
C GLY A 226 3.51 -11.79 8.12
N ALA A 227 4.33 -11.55 7.11
CA ALA A 227 4.86 -10.24 6.75
C ALA A 227 4.73 -10.00 5.25
N GLY A 228 4.60 -8.75 4.87
CA GLY A 228 4.57 -8.27 3.49
C GLY A 228 5.31 -6.94 3.38
N GLU A 229 5.92 -6.69 2.24
CA GLU A 229 6.54 -5.44 1.83
C GLU A 229 6.41 -5.39 0.32
N GLY A 230 5.97 -4.27 -0.27
CA GLY A 230 5.99 -4.19 -1.72
C GLY A 230 5.74 -2.81 -2.29
N ALA A 231 6.59 -2.37 -3.21
CA ALA A 231 6.43 -1.09 -3.88
C ALA A 231 5.63 -1.18 -5.17
N CYS A 232 5.00 -0.10 -5.62
CA CYS A 232 4.87 0.18 -7.05
C CYS A 232 5.21 1.65 -7.29
N ALA A 233 5.87 1.91 -8.41
CA ALA A 233 6.08 3.26 -8.93
C ALA A 233 6.02 3.18 -10.45
N ASP A 234 5.38 4.14 -11.13
CA ASP A 234 5.27 4.14 -12.60
C ASP A 234 4.70 2.81 -13.13
N GLY A 235 3.71 2.22 -12.44
CA GLY A 235 3.18 0.89 -12.76
C GLY A 235 4.13 -0.29 -12.60
N LEU A 236 5.39 -0.07 -12.21
CA LEU A 236 6.32 -1.13 -11.85
C LEU A 236 6.16 -1.50 -10.38
N CYS A 237 5.51 -2.63 -10.14
CA CYS A 237 5.38 -3.21 -8.81
C CYS A 237 6.48 -4.22 -8.48
N GLN A 238 6.76 -4.34 -7.19
CA GLN A 238 7.66 -5.33 -6.58
C GLN A 238 7.10 -5.70 -5.21
N GLU A 239 6.98 -6.99 -4.87
CA GLU A 239 6.46 -7.44 -3.57
C GLU A 239 7.23 -8.64 -3.03
N VAL A 240 7.45 -8.63 -1.72
CA VAL A 240 7.94 -9.74 -0.91
C VAL A 240 6.90 -10.02 0.16
N THR A 241 6.21 -11.15 0.07
CA THR A 241 5.15 -11.51 1.04
C THR A 241 5.23 -12.96 1.47
N THR A 242 4.85 -13.23 2.72
CA THR A 242 4.79 -14.59 3.26
C THR A 242 3.40 -15.20 3.18
N GLN A 243 2.38 -14.45 2.75
CA GLN A 243 0.99 -14.92 2.59
C GLN A 243 0.33 -14.20 1.41
N ARG A 244 -0.64 -14.83 0.73
CA ARG A 244 -1.34 -14.23 -0.40
C ARG A 244 -1.94 -12.86 -0.04
N GLN A 245 -1.54 -11.80 -0.76
CA GLN A 245 -2.18 -10.48 -0.68
C GLN A 245 -3.15 -10.27 -1.83
N GLN A 246 -4.26 -9.57 -1.58
CA GLN A 246 -5.08 -9.00 -2.65
C GLN A 246 -4.42 -7.67 -3.06
N ALA A 247 -3.58 -7.71 -4.09
CA ALA A 247 -2.94 -6.53 -4.65
C ALA A 247 -3.96 -5.60 -5.31
N TYR A 248 -4.96 -6.16 -5.99
CA TYR A 248 -6.01 -5.37 -6.64
C TYR A 248 -7.38 -6.01 -6.60
N ARG A 249 -8.38 -5.13 -6.57
CA ARG A 249 -9.80 -5.47 -6.66
C ARG A 249 -10.42 -4.77 -7.86
N GLY A 250 -10.34 -5.44 -9.01
CA GLY A 250 -11.10 -5.07 -10.18
C GLY A 250 -12.59 -5.13 -9.90
N ASN A 251 -13.37 -4.39 -10.67
CA ASN A 251 -14.82 -4.33 -10.54
C ASN A 251 -15.50 -4.90 -11.80
N PRO A 252 -15.68 -6.24 -11.92
CA PRO A 252 -16.27 -6.83 -13.10
C PRO A 252 -17.66 -7.41 -12.85
N LYS A 253 -18.36 -7.64 -13.96
CA LYS A 253 -19.57 -8.48 -14.03
C LYS A 253 -19.22 -9.99 -13.95
N GLY A 254 -18.31 -10.39 -13.05
CA GLY A 254 -17.69 -11.72 -13.05
C GLY A 254 -16.99 -12.13 -11.74
N LYS A 255 -16.37 -13.32 -11.75
CA LYS A 255 -15.65 -13.92 -10.60
C LYS A 255 -14.24 -14.41 -10.99
N SER A 256 -13.58 -13.74 -11.93
CA SER A 256 -12.23 -14.08 -12.40
C SER A 256 -11.16 -13.66 -11.39
N SER A 257 -10.09 -14.44 -11.29
CA SER A 257 -8.88 -14.05 -10.57
C SER A 257 -7.64 -14.49 -11.32
N ARG A 258 -6.53 -13.78 -11.10
CA ARG A 258 -5.18 -14.16 -11.59
C ARG A 258 -4.13 -13.76 -10.56
N ASP A 259 -2.94 -14.34 -10.68
CA ASP A 259 -1.78 -13.86 -9.94
C ASP A 259 -1.24 -12.60 -10.63
N VAL A 260 -0.69 -11.64 -9.89
CA VAL A 260 -0.17 -10.38 -10.46
C VAL A 260 0.91 -10.65 -11.51
N SER A 261 1.79 -11.63 -11.26
CA SER A 261 2.91 -12.00 -12.12
C SER A 261 2.52 -12.85 -13.33
N ASN A 262 1.34 -13.48 -13.34
CA ASN A 262 0.87 -14.32 -14.43
C ASN A 262 -0.07 -13.54 -15.37
N TYR A 263 0.47 -13.14 -16.51
CA TYR A 263 -0.23 -12.39 -17.56
C TYR A 263 -0.91 -13.30 -18.59
N GLY A 264 -1.08 -14.60 -18.30
CA GLY A 264 -1.74 -15.56 -19.19
C GLY A 264 -3.18 -15.14 -19.53
N GLY A 265 -3.34 -14.43 -20.65
CA GLY A 265 -4.62 -13.83 -21.05
C GLY A 265 -4.90 -12.43 -20.47
N LYS A 266 -3.93 -11.75 -19.84
CA LYS A 266 -4.07 -10.31 -19.50
C LYS A 266 -4.27 -9.54 -20.80
N LYS A 267 -5.25 -8.64 -20.81
CA LYS A 267 -5.41 -7.61 -21.85
C LYS A 267 -4.71 -6.36 -21.34
N TRP A 268 -3.62 -5.98 -21.98
CA TRP A 268 -2.91 -4.74 -21.68
C TRP A 268 -3.76 -3.53 -22.02
N ASP A 269 -3.81 -2.62 -21.07
CA ASP A 269 -4.16 -1.20 -21.21
C ASP A 269 -3.19 -0.50 -22.18
N PRO A 270 -3.54 0.68 -22.71
CA PRO A 270 -2.64 1.46 -23.55
C PRO A 270 -1.65 2.20 -22.66
N TYR A 271 -0.38 2.20 -23.05
CA TYR A 271 0.74 2.85 -22.35
C TYR A 271 0.63 4.36 -22.11
N ASN A 272 -0.44 5.00 -22.59
CA ASN A 272 -0.74 6.41 -22.42
C ASN A 272 -2.05 6.62 -21.65
N CYS A 273 -2.49 5.61 -20.87
CA CYS A 273 -3.68 5.63 -20.05
C CYS A 273 -3.26 5.63 -18.57
N SER A 274 -2.98 6.83 -18.05
CA SER A 274 -2.55 7.02 -16.66
C SER A 274 -3.23 8.22 -16.01
N SER A 275 -3.18 8.26 -14.68
CA SER A 275 -3.93 9.25 -13.88
C SER A 275 -3.13 10.51 -13.53
N GLY A 276 -1.84 10.59 -13.87
CA GLY A 276 -1.00 11.75 -13.55
C GLY A 276 -1.50 13.10 -14.10
N ASP A 277 -2.29 13.08 -15.19
CA ASP A 277 -2.96 14.29 -15.69
C ASP A 277 -4.22 14.01 -16.54
N LEU A 278 -5.12 15.02 -16.61
CA LEU A 278 -6.39 14.98 -17.34
C LEU A 278 -6.31 14.54 -18.81
N LYS A 279 -5.24 14.88 -19.54
CA LYS A 279 -5.04 14.47 -20.95
C LYS A 279 -4.70 12.97 -21.02
N SER A 280 -3.95 12.47 -20.05
CA SER A 280 -3.57 11.05 -19.94
C SER A 280 -4.77 10.20 -19.51
N GLU A 281 -5.60 10.67 -18.57
CA GLU A 281 -6.89 10.03 -18.24
C GLU A 281 -7.83 9.97 -19.45
N GLN A 282 -7.92 11.06 -20.23
CA GLN A 282 -8.75 11.12 -21.45
C GLN A 282 -8.23 10.26 -22.61
N ALA A 283 -6.95 9.87 -22.59
CA ALA A 283 -6.37 9.02 -23.62
C ALA A 283 -6.78 7.55 -23.47
N CYS A 284 -7.27 7.13 -22.29
CA CYS A 284 -7.85 5.83 -22.03
C CYS A 284 -9.08 5.51 -22.93
N PRO A 285 -9.01 4.55 -23.87
CA PRO A 285 -10.12 4.22 -24.76
C PRO A 285 -11.29 3.61 -23.97
N GLY A 286 -12.36 4.39 -23.82
CA GLY A 286 -13.53 4.02 -23.00
C GLY A 286 -13.44 4.44 -21.53
N GLY A 287 -12.42 5.22 -21.13
CA GLY A 287 -12.16 5.63 -19.75
C GLY A 287 -11.51 4.53 -18.91
N MET A 288 -10.91 4.90 -17.78
CA MET A 288 -10.23 3.95 -16.87
C MET A 288 -11.19 2.92 -16.26
N ASP A 289 -12.43 3.32 -15.95
CA ASP A 289 -13.49 2.43 -15.47
C ASP A 289 -13.67 1.23 -16.41
N SER A 290 -13.55 1.42 -17.74
CA SER A 290 -13.64 0.33 -18.74
C SER A 290 -12.52 -0.68 -18.58
N TRP A 291 -11.31 -0.24 -18.26
CA TRP A 291 -10.14 -1.10 -18.02
C TRP A 291 -10.21 -1.80 -16.66
N ARG A 292 -10.68 -1.11 -15.61
CA ARG A 292 -10.98 -1.71 -14.29
C ARG A 292 -12.10 -2.76 -14.35
N ASN A 293 -13.02 -2.63 -15.30
CA ASN A 293 -14.04 -3.64 -15.61
C ASN A 293 -13.49 -4.82 -16.44
N ALA A 294 -12.37 -4.65 -17.14
CA ALA A 294 -11.77 -5.65 -18.03
C ALA A 294 -10.70 -6.51 -17.34
N GLU A 295 -10.01 -5.98 -16.34
CA GLU A 295 -9.11 -6.73 -15.45
C GLU A 295 -9.89 -7.73 -14.58
N ALA A 296 -9.19 -8.74 -14.05
CA ALA A 296 -9.75 -9.75 -13.16
C ALA A 296 -10.33 -9.13 -11.88
N HIS A 297 -11.37 -9.76 -11.33
CA HIS A 297 -12.04 -9.27 -10.11
C HIS A 297 -11.10 -9.17 -8.92
N SER A 298 -10.18 -10.12 -8.82
CA SER A 298 -9.16 -10.15 -7.79
C SER A 298 -7.83 -10.52 -8.42
N VAL A 299 -6.85 -9.64 -8.27
CA VAL A 299 -5.47 -9.93 -8.64
C VAL A 299 -4.67 -10.11 -7.35
N TYR A 300 -3.92 -11.21 -7.28
CA TYR A 300 -3.26 -11.66 -6.05
C TYR A 300 -1.73 -11.66 -6.18
N ALA A 301 -1.05 -11.17 -5.15
CA ALA A 301 0.36 -11.44 -4.93
C ALA A 301 0.48 -12.75 -4.15
N GLU A 302 1.34 -13.66 -4.61
CA GLU A 302 1.54 -14.98 -3.98
C GLU A 302 2.72 -14.96 -3.02
N PRO A 303 2.78 -15.86 -2.01
CA PRO A 303 3.91 -15.91 -1.10
C PRO A 303 5.21 -16.18 -1.85
N GLY A 304 6.19 -15.30 -1.68
CA GLY A 304 7.42 -15.28 -2.47
C GLY A 304 7.99 -13.88 -2.65
N VAL A 305 8.84 -13.75 -3.67
CA VAL A 305 9.42 -12.49 -4.17
C VAL A 305 8.95 -12.32 -5.61
N GLN A 306 8.46 -11.13 -5.95
CA GLN A 306 7.92 -10.82 -7.27
C GLN A 306 8.20 -9.39 -7.72
N VAL A 307 8.27 -9.21 -9.04
CA VAL A 307 8.21 -7.94 -9.77
C VAL A 307 7.15 -8.11 -10.85
N TYR A 308 6.25 -7.14 -11.01
CA TYR A 308 5.07 -7.23 -11.87
C TYR A 308 4.60 -5.84 -12.31
N GLU A 309 3.77 -5.78 -13.34
CA GLU A 309 3.01 -4.59 -13.72
C GLU A 309 1.82 -4.44 -12.78
N ASP A 310 1.59 -3.23 -12.28
CA ASP A 310 0.41 -2.90 -11.50
C ASP A 310 -0.87 -3.41 -12.23
N PRO A 311 -1.72 -4.21 -11.55
CA PRO A 311 -3.06 -4.50 -12.02
C PRO A 311 -4.03 -3.30 -12.05
N ASP A 312 -3.71 -2.15 -11.46
CA ASP A 312 -4.54 -0.95 -11.56
C ASP A 312 -4.36 -0.23 -12.90
N PRO A 313 -5.43 0.03 -13.70
CA PRO A 313 -5.36 0.80 -14.94
C PRO A 313 -5.12 2.31 -14.74
N GLN A 314 -4.80 2.75 -13.52
CA GLN A 314 -4.28 4.09 -13.23
C GLN A 314 -2.79 4.21 -13.54
N ALA A 315 -2.08 3.10 -13.40
CA ALA A 315 -0.68 2.98 -13.70
C ALA A 315 -0.45 2.84 -15.21
N SER A 316 0.23 3.82 -15.81
CA SER A 316 1.14 3.56 -16.93
C SER A 316 2.53 4.04 -16.53
N PRO A 317 3.61 3.36 -16.93
CA PRO A 317 4.95 3.83 -16.67
C PRO A 317 5.25 5.15 -17.38
N ILE A 318 5.75 6.13 -16.63
CA ILE A 318 6.55 7.19 -17.19
C ILE A 318 7.84 6.56 -17.72
N ASP A 319 7.93 6.39 -19.05
CA ASP A 319 9.22 6.28 -19.72
C ASP A 319 9.69 7.70 -20.07
N PRO A 320 10.76 8.24 -19.46
CA PRO A 320 11.23 9.59 -19.74
C PRO A 320 11.64 9.81 -21.20
N LEU A 321 11.98 8.75 -21.95
CA LEU A 321 12.24 8.83 -23.39
C LEU A 321 10.96 8.92 -24.21
N TYR A 322 9.87 8.30 -23.74
CA TYR A 322 8.54 8.44 -24.34
C TYR A 322 7.95 9.82 -24.06
N GLU A 323 7.99 10.28 -22.80
CA GLU A 323 7.52 11.62 -22.41
C GLU A 323 8.30 12.76 -23.09
N ALA A 324 9.62 12.59 -23.25
CA ALA A 324 10.43 13.52 -24.05
C ALA A 324 10.17 13.46 -25.56
N GLY A 325 9.30 12.56 -26.03
CA GLY A 325 9.01 12.32 -27.45
C GLY A 325 10.19 11.73 -28.23
N ALA A 326 11.19 11.18 -27.54
CA ALA A 326 12.37 10.55 -28.15
C ALA A 326 12.06 9.13 -28.68
N THR A 327 11.04 8.47 -28.15
CA THR A 327 10.50 7.21 -28.68
C THR A 327 8.99 7.34 -28.99
N PRO A 328 8.45 6.59 -29.96
CA PRO A 328 7.02 6.62 -30.29
C PRO A 328 6.13 5.81 -29.32
N GLN A 329 6.75 5.03 -28.44
CA GLN A 329 6.16 4.14 -27.44
C GLN A 329 7.18 3.92 -26.31
N PRO A 330 6.76 3.57 -25.09
CA PRO A 330 7.69 3.20 -24.02
C PRO A 330 8.55 2.00 -24.39
N SER A 331 9.75 1.98 -23.84
CA SER A 331 10.76 0.94 -24.00
C SER A 331 10.54 -0.27 -23.08
N LEU A 332 9.85 -0.06 -21.96
CA LEU A 332 9.64 -1.07 -20.91
C LEU A 332 8.19 -1.53 -20.74
N TYR A 333 7.21 -0.86 -21.33
CA TYR A 333 5.80 -1.27 -21.26
C TYR A 333 5.43 -2.28 -22.37
N PRO A 334 4.68 -3.35 -22.07
CA PRO A 334 4.26 -3.76 -20.73
C PRO A 334 5.42 -4.37 -19.91
N ILE A 335 5.38 -4.29 -18.59
CA ILE A 335 6.52 -4.65 -17.74
C ILE A 335 6.64 -6.18 -17.61
N PRO A 336 7.83 -6.77 -17.85
CA PRO A 336 8.05 -8.21 -17.68
C PRO A 336 7.92 -8.61 -16.21
N ALA A 337 7.21 -9.70 -15.93
CA ALA A 337 7.10 -10.22 -14.58
C ALA A 337 8.27 -11.14 -14.21
N ALA A 338 8.57 -11.16 -12.92
CA ALA A 338 9.33 -12.21 -12.27
C ALA A 338 8.59 -12.62 -10.99
N TYR A 339 8.50 -13.91 -10.70
CA TYR A 339 8.02 -14.42 -9.42
C TYR A 339 8.80 -15.69 -9.08
N VAL A 340 9.21 -15.81 -7.82
CA VAL A 340 9.71 -17.05 -7.22
C VAL A 340 9.11 -17.18 -5.83
N GLY A 341 8.42 -18.28 -5.58
CA GLY A 341 7.78 -18.51 -4.29
C GLY A 341 7.12 -19.88 -4.15
N THR A 342 6.16 -19.96 -3.23
CA THR A 342 5.49 -21.22 -2.88
C THR A 342 4.60 -21.75 -3.99
N CYS A 343 4.00 -20.88 -4.80
CA CYS A 343 3.20 -21.22 -5.97
C CYS A 343 4.05 -21.56 -7.22
N GLY A 344 5.38 -21.42 -7.12
CA GLY A 344 6.32 -21.82 -8.16
C GLY A 344 7.13 -20.65 -8.73
N VAL A 345 7.25 -20.58 -10.06
CA VAL A 345 8.09 -19.60 -10.78
C VAL A 345 7.37 -19.03 -11.99
N VAL A 346 7.42 -17.71 -12.15
CA VAL A 346 7.04 -17.02 -13.40
C VAL A 346 8.21 -16.13 -13.85
N ALA A 347 8.49 -16.10 -15.15
CA ALA A 347 9.49 -15.20 -15.72
C ALA A 347 9.12 -14.76 -17.15
N GLY A 348 9.27 -13.46 -17.41
CA GLY A 348 9.06 -12.84 -18.72
C GLY A 348 7.70 -12.15 -18.86
N GLY A 349 7.35 -11.82 -20.11
CA GLY A 349 6.23 -10.94 -20.44
C GLY A 349 6.70 -9.69 -21.16
N GLY A 350 5.78 -8.74 -21.36
CA GLY A 350 6.13 -7.40 -21.83
C GLY A 350 6.57 -7.31 -23.30
N PRO A 351 7.36 -6.29 -23.69
CA PRO A 351 7.86 -6.14 -25.07
C PRO A 351 8.83 -7.27 -25.47
N VAL A 352 9.24 -8.12 -24.52
CA VAL A 352 9.99 -9.37 -24.76
C VAL A 352 9.06 -10.56 -25.10
N ALA A 353 7.80 -10.31 -25.47
CA ALA A 353 6.77 -11.32 -25.77
C ALA A 353 7.20 -12.38 -26.80
N SER A 354 8.13 -12.06 -27.71
CA SER A 354 8.83 -13.05 -28.52
C SER A 354 10.00 -13.65 -27.73
N ALA A 355 9.69 -14.67 -26.92
CA ALA A 355 10.70 -15.47 -26.25
C ALA A 355 11.78 -15.98 -27.23
N PRO A 356 13.08 -16.00 -26.86
CA PRO A 356 14.14 -16.46 -27.74
C PRO A 356 13.90 -17.86 -28.32
N ALA A 357 14.39 -18.09 -29.54
CA ALA A 357 14.24 -19.39 -30.20
C ALA A 357 14.88 -20.51 -29.35
N GLY A 358 14.07 -21.48 -28.94
CA GLY A 358 14.49 -22.58 -28.05
C GLY A 358 14.10 -22.42 -26.58
N THR A 359 13.46 -21.31 -26.19
CA THR A 359 12.83 -21.19 -24.85
C THR A 359 11.71 -22.25 -24.69
N PRO A 360 11.52 -22.83 -23.49
CA PRO A 360 10.39 -23.72 -23.19
C PRO A 360 9.03 -23.10 -23.53
N SER A 361 7.98 -23.92 -23.61
CA SER A 361 6.62 -23.47 -23.95
C SER A 361 6.16 -22.32 -23.06
N THR A 362 6.02 -21.13 -23.65
CA THR A 362 5.52 -19.95 -22.96
C THR A 362 4.00 -19.86 -22.99
N ASN A 363 3.41 -19.13 -22.05
CA ASN A 363 2.00 -18.75 -22.11
C ASN A 363 1.73 -17.73 -23.24
N SER A 364 0.47 -17.30 -23.39
CA SER A 364 0.06 -16.32 -24.40
C SER A 364 0.68 -14.93 -24.26
N ALA A 365 1.31 -14.63 -23.13
CA ALA A 365 2.05 -13.39 -22.89
C ALA A 365 3.57 -13.56 -23.04
N GLY A 366 4.06 -14.70 -23.52
CA GLY A 366 5.50 -14.96 -23.69
C GLY A 366 6.25 -15.32 -22.41
N GLN A 367 5.52 -15.67 -21.33
CA GLN A 367 6.13 -16.01 -20.04
C GLN A 367 6.39 -17.50 -19.89
N VAL A 368 7.50 -17.85 -19.23
CA VAL A 368 7.71 -19.19 -18.67
C VAL A 368 6.96 -19.24 -17.33
N VAL A 369 6.08 -20.23 -17.16
CA VAL A 369 5.29 -20.45 -15.95
C VAL A 369 5.48 -21.89 -15.48
N VAL A 370 5.90 -22.07 -14.22
CA VAL A 370 6.04 -23.36 -13.56
C VAL A 370 5.26 -23.29 -12.26
N SER A 371 4.06 -23.87 -12.22
CA SER A 371 3.22 -23.95 -11.01
C SER A 371 3.56 -25.17 -10.16
N THR A 372 3.43 -25.02 -8.84
CA THR A 372 3.53 -26.09 -7.82
C THR A 372 2.17 -26.62 -7.33
N GLY A 373 1.06 -26.13 -7.89
CA GLY A 373 -0.30 -26.48 -7.46
C GLY A 373 -1.20 -25.29 -7.08
N CYS A 374 -0.76 -24.07 -7.39
CA CYS A 374 -1.61 -22.88 -7.52
C CYS A 374 -2.07 -22.77 -8.98
#